data_AF-A0A9K3EJS1-F1
#
_entry.id   AF-A0A9K3EJS1-F1
#
_cell.length_a   1.000
_cell.length_b   1.000
_cell.length_c   1.000
_cell.angle_alpha   90.00
_cell.angle_beta   90.00
_cell.angle_gamma   90.00
#
_symmetry.space_group_name_H-M   'P 1'
#
loop_
_entity.id
_entity.type
_entity.pdbx_description
1 polymer ?
#
loop_
_entity_poly.entity_id
_entity_poly.type
_entity_poly.pdbx_seq_one_letter_code
_entity_poly.pdbx_strand_id
1 'polypeptide(L)'
;MIIRALEFHDFADCKSLLDMIGDRDFVFKYKHDLEKKFEELVGWFLNVKMGISSRPIPPLMPDDRRIDLLGLYVTVERDGGYRNVTNDNLWPAIDKNLGFEYQDEEFMRIIYAMYLDVLIYYYRFKSIKRSLGKEKARQQPPAVAMREEEV
;
A
#
# COMPACT_ATOMS: atom_id res chain seq x y z
N MET A 1 14.75 1.11 16.41
CA MET A 1 14.60 1.76 15.09
C MET A 1 13.11 1.90 14.80
N ILE A 2 12.64 3.06 14.35
CA ILE A 2 11.19 3.39 14.25
C ILE A 2 10.41 2.35 13.44
N ILE A 3 10.98 1.83 12.35
CA ILE A 3 10.34 0.82 11.48
C ILE A 3 9.98 -0.46 12.26
N ARG A 4 10.87 -0.94 13.14
CA ARG A 4 10.66 -2.19 13.89
C ARG A 4 9.55 -2.08 14.94
N ALA A 5 9.30 -0.87 15.43
CA ALA A 5 8.27 -0.59 16.44
C ALA A 5 6.90 -0.29 15.83
N LEU A 6 6.77 -0.26 14.49
CA LEU A 6 5.46 -0.11 13.84
C LEU A 6 4.61 -1.35 14.09
N GLU A 7 3.38 -1.12 14.51
CA GLU A 7 2.34 -2.12 14.66
C GLU A 7 1.12 -1.67 13.86
N PHE A 8 0.42 -2.60 13.22
CA PHE A 8 -0.70 -2.28 12.35
C PHE A 8 -2.01 -2.56 13.08
N HIS A 9 -2.73 -1.50 13.43
CA HIS A 9 -4.03 -1.58 14.08
C HIS A 9 -5.09 -0.81 13.31
N ASP A 10 -4.68 0.23 12.60
CA ASP A 10 -5.61 1.05 11.85
C ASP A 10 -5.02 1.62 10.54
N PHE A 11 -5.78 2.53 9.94
CA PHE A 11 -5.41 3.17 8.69
C PHE A 11 -4.19 4.10 8.80
N ALA A 12 -4.00 4.76 9.94
CA ALA A 12 -2.89 5.69 10.15
C ALA A 12 -1.55 4.96 10.17
N ASP A 13 -1.49 3.77 10.78
CA ASP A 13 -0.29 2.94 10.82
C ASP A 13 0.12 2.53 9.39
N CYS A 14 -0.86 2.06 8.62
CA CYS A 14 -0.63 1.66 7.24
C CYS A 14 -0.23 2.82 6.33
N LYS A 15 -0.92 3.96 6.46
CA LYS A 15 -0.57 5.17 5.73
C LYS A 15 0.87 5.59 6.05
N SER A 16 1.27 5.51 7.31
CA SER A 16 2.63 5.89 7.73
C SER A 16 3.69 5.02 7.07
N LEU A 17 3.48 3.70 7.00
CA LEU A 17 4.43 2.82 6.28
C LEU A 17 4.45 3.13 4.78
N LEU A 18 3.28 3.30 4.14
CA LEU A 18 3.20 3.60 2.71
C LEU A 18 3.85 4.95 2.36
N ASP A 19 3.67 5.97 3.20
CA ASP A 19 4.33 7.26 3.04
C ASP A 19 5.87 7.12 3.16
N MET A 20 6.36 6.29 4.10
CA MET A 20 7.81 6.02 4.24
C MET A 20 8.39 5.28 3.03
N ILE A 21 7.65 4.35 2.43
CA ILE A 21 8.08 3.62 1.22
C ILE A 21 8.17 4.55 0.00
N GLY A 22 7.51 5.71 0.03
CA GLY A 22 7.64 6.73 -1.02
C GLY A 22 9.05 7.32 -1.15
N ASP A 23 9.89 7.22 -0.12
CA ASP A 23 11.29 7.66 -0.14
C ASP A 23 12.22 6.52 -0.57
N ARG A 24 12.82 6.65 -1.76
CA ARG A 24 13.69 5.62 -2.36
C ARG A 24 14.96 5.39 -1.56
N ASP A 25 15.57 6.45 -1.02
CA ASP A 25 16.81 6.33 -0.25
C ASP A 25 16.53 5.61 1.07
N PHE A 26 15.36 5.88 1.66
CA PHE A 26 14.88 5.17 2.84
C PHE A 26 14.62 3.69 2.56
N VAL A 27 13.95 3.36 1.45
CA VAL A 27 13.69 1.97 1.04
C VAL A 27 14.99 1.20 0.85
N PHE A 28 15.98 1.78 0.16
CA PHE A 28 17.27 1.14 -0.06
C PHE A 28 18.01 0.88 1.26
N LYS A 29 18.04 1.87 2.16
CA LYS A 29 18.74 1.79 3.43
C LYS A 29 18.15 0.77 4.40
N TYR A 30 16.83 0.59 4.38
CA TYR A 30 16.11 -0.23 5.36
C TYR A 30 15.37 -1.42 4.73
N LYS A 31 15.77 -1.85 3.53
CA LYS A 31 15.10 -2.86 2.71
C LYS A 31 14.57 -4.05 3.51
N HIS A 32 15.43 -4.76 4.23
CA HIS A 32 15.03 -5.97 4.97
C HIS A 32 14.03 -5.74 6.12
N ASP A 33 14.14 -4.62 6.83
CA ASP A 33 13.18 -4.29 7.89
C ASP A 33 11.83 -3.85 7.29
N LEU A 34 11.86 -3.18 6.14
CA LEU A 34 10.66 -2.78 5.40
C LEU A 34 9.96 -3.96 4.74
N GLU A 35 10.68 -4.92 4.16
CA GLU A 35 10.11 -6.14 3.58
C GLU A 35 9.24 -6.86 4.60
N LYS A 36 9.79 -7.11 5.80
CA LYS A 36 9.06 -7.76 6.90
C LYS A 36 7.85 -6.96 7.34
N LYS A 37 8.02 -5.63 7.52
CA LYS A 37 6.91 -4.78 7.94
C LYS A 37 5.83 -4.64 6.88
N PHE A 38 6.21 -4.71 5.60
CA PHE A 38 5.25 -4.70 4.50
C PHE A 38 4.46 -6.01 4.44
N GLU A 39 5.12 -7.16 4.64
CA GLU A 39 4.44 -8.45 4.80
C GLU A 39 3.46 -8.43 6.00
N GLU A 40 3.90 -7.90 7.16
CA GLU A 40 3.03 -7.73 8.35
C GLU A 40 1.83 -6.83 8.06
N LEU A 41 2.01 -5.73 7.35
CA LEU A 41 0.94 -4.82 6.93
C LEU A 41 -0.07 -5.50 6.01
N VAL A 42 0.42 -6.22 4.99
CA VAL A 42 -0.44 -6.97 4.06
C VAL A 42 -1.19 -8.06 4.81
N GLY A 43 -0.54 -8.75 5.73
CA GLY A 43 -1.17 -9.80 6.55
C GLY A 43 -2.22 -9.26 7.50
N TRP A 44 -1.94 -8.16 8.20
CA TRP A 44 -2.95 -7.50 9.00
C TRP A 44 -4.15 -7.07 8.15
N PHE A 45 -3.92 -6.46 6.99
CA PHE A 45 -5.00 -6.02 6.13
C PHE A 45 -5.86 -7.20 5.62
N LEU A 46 -5.23 -8.26 5.12
CA LEU A 46 -5.98 -9.41 4.63
C LEU A 46 -6.70 -10.14 5.77
N ASN A 47 -5.99 -10.49 6.84
CA ASN A 47 -6.54 -11.32 7.91
C ASN A 47 -7.53 -10.57 8.80
N VAL A 48 -7.13 -9.38 9.27
CA VAL A 48 -7.89 -8.62 10.27
C VAL A 48 -8.89 -7.69 9.61
N LYS A 49 -8.48 -6.98 8.56
CA LYS A 49 -9.34 -5.97 7.93
C LYS A 49 -10.33 -6.56 6.93
N MET A 50 -9.91 -7.54 6.14
CA MET A 50 -10.72 -8.17 5.09
C MET A 50 -11.30 -9.54 5.50
N GLY A 51 -10.79 -10.18 6.57
CA GLY A 51 -11.23 -11.51 6.99
C GLY A 51 -10.75 -12.66 6.09
N ILE A 52 -9.70 -12.44 5.29
CA ILE A 52 -9.13 -13.41 4.34
C ILE A 52 -7.89 -14.04 4.96
N SER A 53 -8.02 -15.27 5.50
CA SER A 53 -6.92 -16.00 6.13
C SER A 53 -6.35 -17.16 5.31
N SER A 54 -6.91 -17.42 4.12
CA SER A 54 -6.49 -18.53 3.24
C SER A 54 -5.23 -18.24 2.42
N ARG A 55 -4.72 -17.01 2.45
CA ARG A 55 -3.61 -16.56 1.62
C ARG A 55 -2.29 -16.63 2.38
N PRO A 56 -1.30 -17.40 1.92
CA PRO A 56 0.01 -17.43 2.55
C PRO A 56 0.71 -16.08 2.40
N ILE A 57 1.51 -15.71 3.40
CA ILE A 57 2.29 -14.48 3.40
C ILE A 57 3.73 -14.82 3.83
N PRO A 58 4.73 -14.54 2.98
CA PRO A 58 4.58 -14.05 1.60
C PRO A 58 3.94 -15.10 0.67
N PRO A 59 3.44 -14.66 -0.50
CA PRO A 59 3.05 -15.58 -1.55
C PRO A 59 4.25 -16.39 -2.05
N LEU A 60 3.96 -17.62 -2.42
CA LEU A 60 4.91 -18.57 -3.00
C LEU A 60 4.52 -18.86 -4.44
N MET A 61 5.52 -18.96 -5.29
CA MET A 61 5.40 -19.57 -6.63
C MET A 61 5.15 -21.09 -6.51
N PRO A 62 4.71 -21.75 -7.59
CA PRO A 62 4.58 -23.21 -7.63
C PRO A 62 5.89 -23.97 -7.35
N ASP A 63 7.04 -23.33 -7.53
CA ASP A 63 8.39 -23.87 -7.27
C ASP A 63 8.97 -23.45 -5.90
N ASP A 64 8.11 -23.02 -4.96
CA ASP A 64 8.44 -22.56 -3.61
C ASP A 64 9.31 -21.28 -3.53
N ARG A 65 9.55 -20.58 -4.65
CA ARG A 65 10.18 -19.25 -4.59
C ARG A 65 9.25 -18.24 -3.91
N ARG A 66 9.79 -17.51 -2.95
CA ARG A 66 9.10 -16.41 -2.26
C ARG A 66 8.99 -15.20 -3.16
N ILE A 67 7.83 -14.55 -3.16
CA ILE A 67 7.64 -13.27 -3.84
C ILE A 67 7.82 -12.12 -2.85
N ASP A 68 8.75 -11.23 -3.19
CA ASP A 68 8.96 -9.98 -2.48
C ASP A 68 7.81 -9.00 -2.81
N LEU A 69 6.84 -8.92 -1.91
CA LEU A 69 5.69 -8.01 -2.03
C LEU A 69 6.11 -6.53 -2.01
N LEU A 70 7.16 -6.16 -1.26
CA LEU A 70 7.63 -4.78 -1.22
C LEU A 70 8.31 -4.41 -2.55
N GLY A 71 9.20 -5.27 -3.04
CA GLY A 71 9.85 -5.10 -4.33
C GLY A 71 8.84 -5.03 -5.47
N LEU A 72 7.83 -5.89 -5.46
CA LEU A 72 6.73 -5.88 -6.43
C LEU A 72 5.95 -4.56 -6.37
N TYR A 73 5.58 -4.10 -5.17
CA TYR A 73 4.90 -2.82 -4.97
C TYR A 73 5.72 -1.64 -5.51
N VAL A 74 6.98 -1.50 -5.07
CA VAL A 74 7.85 -0.38 -5.44
C VAL A 74 8.13 -0.35 -6.95
N THR A 75 8.31 -1.52 -7.57
CA THR A 75 8.57 -1.61 -9.01
C THR A 75 7.34 -1.17 -9.81
N VAL A 76 6.15 -1.66 -9.46
CA VAL A 76 4.90 -1.26 -10.13
C VAL A 76 4.60 0.22 -9.94
N GLU A 77 4.82 0.76 -8.73
CA GLU A 77 4.60 2.19 -8.45
C GLU A 77 5.58 3.10 -9.22
N ARG A 78 6.84 2.68 -9.35
CA ARG A 78 7.83 3.39 -10.18
C ARG A 78 7.37 3.50 -11.64
N ASP A 79 6.71 2.47 -12.14
CA ASP A 79 6.30 2.34 -13.54
C ASP A 79 4.86 2.87 -13.77
N GLY A 80 4.36 3.72 -12.85
CA GLY A 80 3.08 4.43 -12.99
C GLY A 80 1.88 3.75 -12.33
N GLY A 81 2.12 2.69 -11.56
CA GLY A 81 1.10 1.92 -10.85
C GLY A 81 0.44 0.84 -11.71
N TYR A 82 -0.39 0.01 -11.07
CA TYR A 82 -0.97 -1.21 -11.64
C TYR A 82 -1.66 -1.01 -13.00
N ARG A 83 -2.43 0.08 -13.16
CA ARG A 83 -3.17 0.37 -14.40
C ARG A 83 -2.24 0.65 -15.57
N ASN A 84 -1.21 1.47 -15.36
CA ASN A 84 -0.26 1.82 -16.40
C ASN A 84 0.56 0.59 -16.79
N VAL A 85 1.10 -0.13 -15.80
CA VAL A 85 1.83 -1.39 -16.03
C VAL A 85 1.01 -2.40 -16.83
N THR A 86 -0.28 -2.54 -16.52
CA THR A 86 -1.16 -3.49 -17.22
C THR A 86 -1.51 -3.03 -18.63
N ASN A 87 -1.78 -1.73 -18.83
CA ASN A 87 -2.14 -1.19 -20.15
C ASN A 87 -0.95 -1.17 -21.11
N ASP A 88 0.25 -0.87 -20.60
CA ASP A 88 1.47 -0.74 -21.38
C ASP A 88 2.25 -2.06 -21.49
N ASN A 89 1.67 -3.16 -20.99
CA ASN A 89 2.23 -4.52 -21.00
C ASN A 89 3.65 -4.60 -20.40
N LEU A 90 3.86 -3.96 -19.25
CA LEU A 90 5.18 -3.85 -18.59
C LEU A 90 5.50 -5.02 -17.64
N TRP A 91 4.55 -5.94 -17.40
CA TRP A 91 4.74 -7.09 -16.51
C TRP A 91 6.00 -7.92 -16.82
N PRO A 92 6.32 -8.27 -18.09
CA PRO A 92 7.60 -8.90 -18.43
C PRO A 92 8.85 -8.20 -17.91
N ALA A 93 8.86 -6.87 -17.94
CA ALA A 93 9.99 -6.08 -17.48
C ALA A 93 10.07 -6.09 -15.95
N ILE A 94 8.92 -6.13 -15.28
CA ILE A 94 8.83 -6.24 -13.81
C ILE A 94 9.36 -7.59 -13.35
N ASP A 95 8.93 -8.69 -13.98
CA ASP A 95 9.39 -10.05 -13.63
C ASP A 95 10.91 -10.14 -13.71
N LYS A 96 11.47 -9.68 -14.84
CA LYS A 96 12.91 -9.65 -15.04
C LYS A 96 13.65 -8.81 -14.00
N ASN A 97 13.10 -7.66 -13.61
CA ASN A 97 13.68 -6.80 -12.57
C ASN A 97 13.66 -7.47 -11.19
N LEU A 98 12.68 -8.33 -10.93
CA LEU A 98 12.52 -9.08 -9.69
C LEU A 98 13.26 -10.44 -9.71
N GLY A 99 13.93 -10.79 -10.82
CA GLY A 99 14.68 -12.04 -10.96
C GLY A 99 13.83 -13.25 -11.36
N PHE A 100 12.65 -13.01 -11.93
CA PHE A 100 11.74 -14.04 -12.44
C PHE A 100 11.83 -14.16 -13.96
N GLU A 101 11.32 -15.28 -14.49
CA GLU A 101 11.35 -15.56 -15.92
C GLU A 101 10.11 -14.98 -16.62
N TYR A 102 10.19 -14.77 -17.93
CA TYR A 102 9.11 -14.18 -18.74
C TYR A 102 7.78 -14.97 -18.66
N GLN A 103 7.83 -16.26 -18.33
CA GLN A 103 6.64 -17.11 -18.22
C GLN A 103 5.82 -16.83 -16.94
N ASP A 104 6.35 -16.01 -16.02
CA ASP A 104 5.74 -15.73 -14.71
C ASP A 104 4.84 -14.47 -14.73
N GLU A 105 4.67 -13.78 -15.87
CA GLU A 105 4.00 -12.47 -15.98
C GLU A 105 2.56 -12.46 -15.46
N GLU A 106 1.80 -13.49 -15.80
CA GLU A 106 0.41 -13.61 -15.37
C GLU A 106 0.33 -13.88 -13.87
N PHE A 107 1.28 -14.65 -13.34
CA PHE A 107 1.34 -14.94 -11.92
C PHE A 107 1.64 -13.66 -11.12
N MET A 108 2.62 -12.87 -11.52
CA MET A 108 2.98 -11.62 -10.84
C MET A 108 1.84 -10.61 -10.87
N ARG A 109 1.14 -10.50 -11.99
CA ARG A 109 -0.07 -9.68 -12.11
C ARG A 109 -1.16 -10.14 -11.14
N ILE A 110 -1.43 -11.44 -11.06
CA ILE A 110 -2.42 -12.03 -10.14
C ILE A 110 -2.02 -11.77 -8.69
N ILE A 111 -0.76 -11.97 -8.33
CA ILE A 111 -0.27 -11.72 -6.96
C ILE A 111 -0.43 -10.25 -6.60
N TYR A 112 -0.08 -9.32 -7.49
CA TYR A 112 -0.31 -7.90 -7.25
C TYR A 112 -1.80 -7.62 -7.02
N ALA A 113 -2.68 -8.12 -7.89
CA ALA A 113 -4.11 -7.90 -7.78
C ALA A 113 -4.69 -8.47 -6.47
N MET A 114 -4.27 -9.68 -6.09
CA MET A 114 -4.77 -10.36 -4.89
C MET A 114 -4.29 -9.68 -3.62
N TYR A 115 -3.00 -9.34 -3.52
CA TYR A 115 -2.40 -8.88 -2.26
C TYR A 115 -2.36 -7.35 -2.13
N LEU A 116 -2.16 -6.62 -3.23
CA LEU A 116 -1.78 -5.21 -3.20
C LEU A 116 -2.85 -4.28 -3.77
N ASP A 117 -3.55 -4.64 -4.84
CA ASP A 117 -4.45 -3.69 -5.52
C ASP A 117 -5.58 -3.19 -4.60
N VAL A 118 -6.26 -4.11 -3.91
CA VAL A 118 -7.34 -3.76 -2.96
C VAL A 118 -6.80 -2.97 -1.77
N LEU A 119 -5.63 -3.36 -1.26
CA LEU A 119 -4.92 -2.65 -0.18
C LEU A 119 -4.68 -1.20 -0.60
N ILE A 120 -3.93 -0.98 -1.68
CA ILE A 120 -3.53 0.34 -2.17
C ILE A 120 -4.76 1.19 -2.53
N TYR A 121 -5.76 0.61 -3.18
CA TYR A 121 -7.01 1.32 -3.48
C TYR A 121 -7.70 1.82 -2.21
N TYR A 122 -7.88 0.95 -1.22
CA TYR A 122 -8.50 1.31 0.06
C TYR A 122 -7.78 2.48 0.73
N TYR A 123 -6.44 2.46 0.76
CA TYR A 123 -5.65 3.52 1.40
C TYR A 123 -5.67 4.83 0.64
N ARG A 124 -5.54 4.80 -0.69
CA ARG A 124 -5.60 6.00 -1.52
C ARG A 124 -6.97 6.68 -1.40
N PHE A 125 -8.04 5.89 -1.51
CA PHE A 125 -9.40 6.40 -1.41
C PHE A 125 -9.68 7.02 -0.03
N LYS A 126 -9.26 6.37 1.06
CA LYS A 126 -9.45 6.88 2.42
C LYS A 126 -8.58 8.12 2.70
N SER A 127 -7.38 8.21 2.11
CA SER A 127 -6.55 9.42 2.15
C SER A 127 -7.24 10.61 1.48
N ILE A 128 -7.79 10.42 0.28
CA ILE A 128 -8.51 11.47 -0.47
C ILE A 128 -9.77 11.91 0.28
N LYS A 129 -10.56 10.97 0.82
CA LYS A 129 -11.75 11.32 1.62
C LYS A 129 -11.41 12.19 2.83
N ARG A 130 -10.31 11.89 3.53
CA ARG A 130 -9.87 12.70 4.69
C ARG A 130 -9.36 14.09 4.28
N SER A 131 -8.66 14.23 3.16
CA SER A 131 -8.23 15.55 2.69
C SER A 131 -9.43 16.43 2.32
N LEU A 132 -10.39 15.89 1.57
CA LEU A 132 -11.61 16.59 1.20
C LEU A 132 -12.47 16.96 2.41
N GLY A 133 -12.57 16.10 3.42
CA GLY A 133 -13.29 16.40 4.66
C GLY A 133 -12.65 17.53 5.47
N LYS A 134 -11.31 17.56 5.54
CA LYS A 134 -10.55 18.64 6.22
C LYS A 134 -10.69 19.97 5.49
N GLU A 135 -10.73 19.95 4.16
CA GLU A 135 -10.89 21.14 3.34
C GLU A 135 -12.28 21.77 3.49
N LYS A 136 -13.35 20.94 3.50
CA LYS A 136 -14.71 21.40 3.79
C LYS A 136 -14.85 21.98 5.21
N ALA A 137 -14.17 21.41 6.20
CA ALA A 137 -14.18 21.93 7.57
C ALA A 137 -13.42 23.26 7.73
N ARG A 138 -12.39 23.52 6.91
CA ARG A 138 -11.66 24.80 6.90
C ARG A 138 -12.41 25.92 6.16
N GLN A 139 -13.32 25.57 5.26
CA GLN A 139 -14.12 26.52 4.48
C GLN A 139 -15.45 26.89 5.17
N GLN A 140 -15.83 26.24 6.28
CA GLN A 140 -16.97 26.67 7.09
C GLN A 140 -16.56 27.80 8.04
N PRO A 141 -17.15 29.01 7.93
CA PRO A 141 -16.90 30.06 8.91
C PRO A 141 -17.42 29.61 10.29
N PRO A 142 -16.76 30.01 11.40
CA PRO A 142 -17.22 29.68 12.73
C PRO A 142 -18.66 30.20 12.89
N ALA A 143 -19.55 29.34 13.39
CA ALA A 143 -20.92 29.71 13.70
C ALA A 143 -20.88 30.95 14.60
N VAL A 144 -21.38 32.07 14.07
CA VAL A 144 -21.52 33.32 14.82
C VAL A 144 -22.37 32.98 16.04
N ALA A 145 -21.74 32.98 17.22
CA ALA A 145 -22.45 32.95 18.47
C ALA A 145 -23.34 34.20 18.48
N MET A 146 -24.61 34.03 18.16
CA MET A 146 -25.62 35.05 18.40
C MET A 146 -25.67 35.25 19.91
N ARG A 147 -24.89 36.24 20.38
CA ARG A 147 -25.18 36.88 21.65
C ARG A 147 -26.49 37.61 21.43
N GLU A 148 -27.57 37.02 21.94
CA GLU A 148 -28.76 37.77 22.29
C GLU A 148 -28.35 38.76 23.38
N GLU A 149 -28.04 39.99 22.98
CA GLU A 149 -28.10 41.15 23.86
C GLU A 149 -29.18 42.09 23.31
N GLU A 150 -30.11 42.39 24.21
CA GLU A 150 -31.05 43.52 24.25
C GLU A 150 -32.25 43.51 23.28
N VAL A 151 -33.47 43.33 23.82
CA VAL A 151 -34.27 44.42 24.44
C VAL A 151 -35.12 43.87 25.59
#